data_AF-A0A1I3M6T3-F1
#
_entry.id   AF-A0A1I3M6T3-F1
#
_cell.length_a   1.000
_cell.length_b   1.000
_cell.length_c   1.000
_cell.angle_alpha   90.00
_cell.angle_beta   90.00
_cell.angle_gamma   90.00
#
_symmetry.space_group_name_H-M   'P 1'
#
loop_
_entity.id
_entity.type
_entity.pdbx_description
1 polymer ?
#
loop_
_entity_poly.entity_id
_entity_poly.type
_entity_poly.pdbx_seq_one_letter_code
_entity_poly.pdbx_strand_id
1 'polypeptide(L)'
;MRTSKKIFTISFITSLLFSSVFAFETKLINTTDMEVWLTVFQGDTKEELHVAPQSEKTFTYELIDPDNIKYNLSWGSDNNSWWGFAEGPITEANTWEAGYASKQYDLSFYSLTKKEKSAVSNMIRTTYIGFTEMKEKGFKLKMIDECQTIGDLFALLDKYVYDYHFSITIDRGEKGFARWEFKNLVTDEKCKKSIDPIVTYFEKPTSNAYYIRFNSCAESTKDFNNPYWKEFPRAASKACNYDFIVLDPRSNQGGGQMQQVQFFESLINKNYKGKIYILQDKYSFSAAEMWMIAGKYINKLDITTVGTFTGGMQRYGECKAKKSGNVYGWIPTIICGIPDDGKWKGEGVGYEPDIFVYPEEIKETLTGLGVDLTDIEIQ
;
A
#
# COMPACT_ATOMS: atom_id res chain seq x y z
N MET A 1 40.16 22.78 -21.06
CA MET A 1 39.43 22.24 -19.90
C MET A 1 38.87 20.87 -20.26
N ARG A 2 39.40 19.79 -19.67
CA ARG A 2 38.80 18.45 -19.77
C ARG A 2 37.57 18.43 -18.88
N THR A 3 36.38 18.36 -19.47
CA THR A 3 35.15 18.05 -18.73
C THR A 3 35.22 16.60 -18.31
N SER A 4 35.33 16.33 -17.01
CA SER A 4 35.17 14.98 -16.49
C SER A 4 33.72 14.56 -16.73
N LYS A 5 33.46 13.71 -17.73
CA LYS A 5 32.20 12.96 -17.79
C LYS A 5 32.16 12.08 -16.53
N LYS A 6 31.33 12.45 -15.56
CA LYS A 6 31.03 11.57 -14.43
C LYS A 6 30.25 10.39 -15.00
N ILE A 7 30.84 9.20 -14.89
CA ILE A 7 30.19 7.93 -15.20
C ILE A 7 29.20 7.68 -14.06
N PHE A 8 27.92 7.59 -14.38
CA PHE A 8 26.86 7.34 -13.39
C PHE A 8 26.39 5.91 -13.56
N THR A 9 26.62 5.09 -12.54
CA THR A 9 26.17 3.70 -12.53
C THR A 9 24.73 3.64 -12.01
N ILE A 10 23.79 3.19 -12.83
CA ILE A 10 22.42 2.84 -12.45
C ILE A 10 22.34 1.31 -12.44
N SER A 11 21.91 0.72 -11.32
CA SER A 11 21.71 -0.74 -11.22
C SER A 11 20.22 -1.01 -11.04
N PHE A 12 19.64 -1.84 -11.90
CA PHE A 12 18.27 -2.35 -11.76
C PHE A 12 18.34 -3.85 -11.46
N ILE A 13 17.67 -4.28 -10.39
CA ILE A 13 17.49 -5.71 -10.11
C ILE A 13 16.13 -6.10 -10.69
N THR A 14 16.13 -6.88 -11.77
CA THR A 14 14.92 -7.47 -12.36
C THR A 14 14.92 -8.96 -12.05
N SER A 15 14.32 -9.36 -10.93
CA SER A 15 14.22 -10.78 -10.58
C SER A 15 13.17 -11.45 -11.46
N LEU A 16 13.57 -11.98 -12.62
CA LEU A 16 12.80 -12.98 -13.34
C LEU A 16 13.13 -14.34 -12.71
N LEU A 17 12.24 -14.84 -11.85
CA LEU A 17 12.37 -16.18 -11.27
C LEU A 17 11.88 -17.21 -12.29
N PHE A 18 12.79 -17.64 -13.18
CA PHE A 18 12.57 -18.83 -13.99
C PHE A 18 13.02 -20.04 -13.19
N SER A 19 12.07 -20.91 -12.84
CA SER A 19 12.30 -22.27 -12.32
C SER A 19 13.70 -22.52 -11.72
N SER A 20 13.99 -22.04 -10.51
CA SER A 20 15.20 -22.35 -9.71
C SER A 20 16.61 -22.19 -10.34
N VAL A 21 16.76 -21.84 -11.63
CA VAL A 21 18.05 -21.99 -12.33
C VAL A 21 18.63 -20.66 -12.82
N PHE A 22 17.82 -19.62 -13.11
CA PHE A 22 18.34 -18.34 -13.60
C PHE A 22 17.76 -17.10 -12.92
N ALA A 23 18.63 -16.11 -12.64
CA ALA A 23 18.24 -14.74 -12.29
C ALA A 23 18.99 -13.73 -13.18
N PHE A 24 18.40 -12.55 -13.39
CA PHE A 24 18.98 -11.51 -14.25
C PHE A 24 19.13 -10.17 -13.51
N GLU A 25 20.25 -9.48 -13.73
CA GLU A 25 20.43 -8.09 -13.28
C GLU A 25 20.79 -7.21 -14.47
N THR A 26 20.10 -6.08 -14.62
CA THR A 26 20.36 -5.13 -15.71
C THR A 26 21.01 -3.88 -15.16
N LYS A 27 22.15 -3.50 -15.72
CA LYS A 27 22.91 -2.32 -15.28
C LYS A 27 23.02 -1.33 -16.43
N LEU A 28 22.60 -0.09 -16.18
CA LEU A 28 22.61 1.02 -17.13
C LEU A 28 23.73 2.00 -16.73
N ILE A 29 24.73 2.20 -17.61
CA ILE A 29 25.98 2.90 -17.22
C ILE A 29 26.08 4.33 -17.77
N ASN A 30 25.28 4.72 -18.78
CA ASN A 30 25.32 6.08 -19.34
C ASN A 30 24.05 6.45 -20.12
N THR A 31 23.64 7.71 -20.07
CA THR A 31 22.44 8.27 -20.73
C THR A 31 22.70 8.76 -22.17
N THR A 32 23.96 8.86 -22.61
CA THR A 32 24.30 9.32 -23.97
C THR A 32 24.71 8.20 -24.92
N ASP A 33 25.34 7.15 -24.41
CA ASP A 33 25.66 5.91 -25.11
C ASP A 33 25.14 4.78 -24.22
N MET A 34 23.95 4.25 -24.47
CA MET A 34 23.33 3.25 -23.59
C MET A 34 24.10 1.94 -23.69
N GLU A 35 24.94 1.62 -22.71
CA GLU A 35 25.49 0.28 -22.52
C GLU A 35 24.58 -0.49 -21.55
N VAL A 36 24.08 -1.65 -21.99
CA VAL A 36 23.29 -2.57 -21.16
C VAL A 36 24.19 -3.74 -20.78
N TRP A 37 24.34 -3.97 -19.49
CA TRP A 37 25.02 -5.14 -18.96
C TRP A 37 23.99 -6.07 -18.36
N LEU A 38 23.98 -7.31 -18.83
CA LEU A 38 23.15 -8.40 -18.32
C LEU A 38 24.02 -9.27 -17.44
N THR A 39 23.64 -9.40 -16.17
CA THR A 39 24.19 -10.44 -15.32
C THR A 39 23.29 -11.65 -15.39
N VAL A 40 23.83 -12.79 -15.80
CA VAL A 40 23.13 -14.09 -15.74
C VAL A 40 23.65 -14.82 -14.52
N PHE A 41 22.73 -15.16 -13.60
CA PHE A 41 23.04 -16.02 -12.47
C PHE A 41 22.60 -17.44 -12.80
N GLN A 42 23.46 -18.42 -12.60
CA GLN A 42 23.17 -19.84 -12.75
C GLN A 42 23.63 -20.59 -11.49
N GLY A 43 22.70 -20.87 -10.57
CA GLY A 43 23.06 -21.28 -9.21
C GLY A 43 23.97 -20.23 -8.56
N ASP A 44 25.17 -20.64 -8.12
CA ASP A 44 26.18 -19.74 -7.53
C ASP A 44 27.10 -19.07 -8.57
N THR A 45 26.96 -19.40 -9.86
CA THR A 45 27.80 -18.83 -10.92
C THR A 45 27.18 -17.57 -11.49
N LYS A 46 28.02 -16.57 -11.79
CA LYS A 46 27.64 -15.28 -12.35
C LYS A 46 28.41 -15.06 -13.64
N GLU A 47 27.71 -14.77 -14.74
CA GLU A 47 28.31 -14.31 -15.99
C GLU A 47 27.82 -12.88 -16.31
N GLU A 48 28.74 -11.99 -16.66
CA GLU A 48 28.40 -10.63 -17.13
C GLU A 48 28.49 -10.56 -18.65
N LEU A 49 27.35 -10.36 -19.28
CA LEU A 49 27.23 -10.18 -20.72
C LEU A 49 27.11 -8.70 -21.04
N HIS A 50 28.06 -8.19 -21.82
CA HIS A 50 27.98 -6.85 -22.36
C HIS A 50 27.10 -6.85 -23.62
N VAL A 51 25.95 -6.21 -23.55
CA VAL A 51 25.06 -6.05 -24.70
C VAL A 51 25.07 -4.58 -25.10
N ALA A 52 26.02 -4.25 -25.98
CA ALA A 52 26.06 -2.93 -26.61
C ALA A 52 24.99 -2.88 -27.71
N PRO A 53 23.98 -1.99 -27.63
CA PRO A 53 22.97 -1.88 -28.66
C PRO A 53 23.59 -1.28 -29.93
N GLN A 54 23.93 -2.12 -30.90
CA GLN A 54 24.27 -1.67 -32.25
C GLN A 54 23.00 -1.27 -33.00
N SER A 55 22.49 -0.04 -32.78
CA SER A 55 21.45 0.62 -33.60
C SER A 55 20.10 -0.09 -33.87
N GLU A 56 19.92 -1.34 -33.47
CA GLU A 56 18.73 -2.15 -33.74
C GLU A 56 17.83 -2.22 -32.50
N LYS A 57 16.51 -2.26 -32.74
CA LYS A 57 15.47 -2.22 -31.69
C LYS A 57 15.27 -3.56 -30.98
N THR A 58 15.97 -4.61 -31.42
CA THR A 58 15.83 -5.98 -30.95
C THR A 58 17.17 -6.70 -31.03
N PHE A 59 17.49 -7.53 -30.03
CA PHE A 59 18.69 -8.36 -30.01
C PHE A 59 18.35 -9.78 -29.52
N THR A 60 19.04 -10.78 -30.06
CA THR A 60 18.87 -12.19 -29.67
C THR A 60 20.19 -12.79 -29.21
N TYR A 61 20.17 -13.55 -28.11
CA TYR A 61 21.34 -14.24 -27.54
C TYR A 61 21.01 -15.72 -27.29
N GLU A 62 21.83 -16.64 -27.80
CA GLU A 62 21.67 -18.08 -27.56
C GLU A 62 22.39 -18.46 -26.25
N LEU A 63 21.64 -18.92 -25.25
CA LEU A 63 22.16 -19.50 -24.02
C LEU A 63 22.00 -21.03 -24.11
N ILE A 64 23.01 -21.79 -23.67
CA ILE A 64 22.96 -23.25 -23.61
C ILE A 64 23.10 -23.65 -22.13
N ASP A 65 22.16 -24.41 -21.60
CA ASP A 65 22.23 -24.89 -20.22
C ASP A 65 23.15 -26.14 -20.08
N PRO A 66 23.40 -26.62 -18.84
CA PRO A 66 24.27 -27.79 -18.60
C PRO A 66 23.73 -29.09 -19.20
N ASP A 67 22.42 -29.16 -19.45
CA ASP A 67 21.74 -30.29 -20.09
C ASP A 67 21.71 -30.16 -21.62
N ASN A 68 22.49 -29.22 -22.18
CA ASN A 68 22.60 -28.91 -23.60
C ASN A 68 21.30 -28.37 -24.24
N ILE A 69 20.40 -27.83 -23.42
CA ILE A 69 19.17 -27.20 -23.88
C ILE A 69 19.48 -25.77 -24.33
N LYS A 70 19.09 -25.45 -25.56
CA LYS A 70 19.28 -24.14 -26.16
C LYS A 70 18.10 -23.22 -25.85
N TYR A 71 18.40 -22.00 -25.44
CA TYR A 71 17.46 -20.92 -25.19
C TYR A 71 17.84 -19.71 -26.02
N ASN A 72 16.93 -19.20 -26.84
CA ASN A 72 17.11 -17.93 -27.56
C ASN A 72 16.48 -16.80 -26.75
N LEU A 73 17.31 -15.99 -26.12
CA LEU A 73 16.89 -14.82 -25.38
C LEU A 73 16.70 -13.66 -26.36
N SER A 74 15.46 -13.26 -26.62
CA SER A 74 15.11 -12.12 -27.49
C SER A 74 14.67 -10.94 -26.64
N TRP A 75 15.35 -9.80 -26.80
CA TRP A 75 15.04 -8.57 -26.09
C TRP A 75 14.70 -7.47 -27.07
N GLY A 76 13.75 -6.63 -26.71
CA GLY A 76 13.35 -5.49 -27.51
C GLY A 76 13.19 -4.23 -26.68
N SER A 77 13.43 -3.10 -27.33
CA SER A 77 13.12 -1.78 -26.81
C SER A 77 12.15 -1.12 -27.76
N ASP A 78 11.06 -0.57 -27.20
CA ASP A 78 10.48 0.62 -27.80
C ASP A 78 10.94 1.86 -27.02
N ASN A 79 10.61 3.05 -27.53
CA ASN A 79 11.02 4.30 -26.91
C ASN A 79 10.54 4.44 -25.44
N ASN A 80 9.60 3.59 -24.98
CA ASN A 80 8.89 3.71 -23.70
C ASN A 80 8.97 2.47 -22.79
N SER A 81 9.45 1.32 -23.27
CA SER A 81 9.47 0.04 -22.54
C SER A 81 10.54 -0.91 -23.07
N TRP A 82 11.01 -1.80 -22.20
CA TRP A 82 11.86 -2.92 -22.58
C TRP A 82 11.09 -4.21 -22.34
N TRP A 83 11.27 -5.18 -23.22
CA TRP A 83 10.70 -6.51 -23.07
C TRP A 83 11.75 -7.56 -23.37
N GLY A 84 11.60 -8.72 -22.74
CA GLY A 84 12.48 -9.87 -22.91
C GLY A 84 11.67 -11.15 -23.03
N PHE A 85 12.08 -12.01 -23.93
CA PHE A 85 11.55 -13.36 -24.13
C PHE A 85 12.71 -14.36 -24.12
N ALA A 86 12.45 -15.57 -23.67
CA ALA A 86 13.35 -16.70 -23.80
C ALA A 86 12.64 -17.79 -24.61
N GLU A 87 13.12 -18.12 -25.80
CA GLU A 87 12.59 -19.19 -26.64
C GLU A 87 13.45 -20.46 -26.47
N GLY A 88 12.99 -21.42 -25.68
CA GLY A 88 13.59 -22.76 -25.56
C GLY A 88 12.62 -23.85 -26.03
N PRO A 89 13.08 -25.13 -26.16
CA PRO A 89 12.18 -26.23 -26.48
C PRO A 89 11.11 -26.39 -25.40
N ILE A 90 9.85 -26.42 -25.82
CA ILE A 90 8.68 -26.52 -24.94
C ILE A 90 8.71 -27.89 -24.23
N THR A 91 8.87 -27.90 -22.91
CA THR A 91 8.53 -29.04 -22.06
C THR A 91 7.37 -28.66 -21.13
N GLU A 92 6.55 -29.64 -20.77
CA GLU A 92 5.23 -29.48 -20.12
C GLU A 92 5.24 -28.74 -18.75
N ALA A 93 6.42 -28.35 -18.23
CA ALA A 93 6.57 -27.68 -16.93
C ALA A 93 6.68 -26.15 -17.00
N ASN A 94 6.80 -25.54 -18.18
CA ASN A 94 6.97 -24.09 -18.33
C ASN A 94 5.69 -23.42 -18.83
N THR A 95 4.77 -23.09 -17.92
CA THR A 95 3.69 -22.16 -18.23
C THR A 95 4.24 -20.73 -18.24
N TRP A 96 4.19 -20.10 -19.41
CA TRP A 96 4.75 -18.79 -19.71
C TRP A 96 3.89 -17.64 -19.16
N GLU A 97 4.50 -16.65 -18.51
CA GLU A 97 3.92 -15.31 -18.37
C GLU A 97 4.84 -14.28 -19.05
N ALA A 98 4.27 -13.38 -19.85
CA ALA A 98 5.01 -12.28 -20.45
C ALA A 98 5.47 -11.30 -19.36
N GLY A 99 6.78 -11.24 -19.10
CA GLY A 99 7.37 -10.23 -18.23
C GLY A 99 7.41 -8.87 -18.92
N TYR A 100 6.55 -7.93 -18.50
CA TYR A 100 6.61 -6.54 -18.95
C TYR A 100 7.54 -5.72 -18.05
N ALA A 101 8.69 -5.27 -18.57
CA ALA A 101 9.52 -4.28 -17.90
C ALA A 101 9.12 -2.86 -18.37
N SER A 102 8.24 -2.20 -17.62
CA SER A 102 7.98 -0.78 -17.83
C SER A 102 9.26 0.03 -17.57
N LYS A 103 9.56 1.06 -18.39
CA LYS A 103 10.62 2.03 -18.06
C LYS A 103 10.22 2.77 -16.78
N GLN A 104 10.66 2.28 -15.63
CA GLN A 104 10.67 3.08 -14.41
C GLN A 104 11.92 3.96 -14.47
N TYR A 105 11.74 5.21 -14.91
CA TYR A 105 12.76 6.22 -14.71
C TYR A 105 12.92 6.43 -13.20
N ASP A 106 14.14 6.33 -12.68
CA ASP A 106 14.41 6.86 -11.34
C ASP A 106 14.31 8.39 -11.41
N LEU A 107 13.11 8.87 -11.09
CA LEU A 107 12.77 10.27 -11.17
C LEU A 107 13.40 11.08 -10.03
N SER A 108 14.03 10.44 -9.03
CA SER A 108 14.62 11.13 -7.88
C SER A 108 15.70 12.14 -8.30
N PHE A 109 16.44 11.88 -9.39
CA PHE A 109 17.49 12.75 -9.90
C PHE A 109 17.00 13.92 -10.75
N TYR A 110 15.72 13.97 -11.12
CA TYR A 110 15.19 15.02 -12.00
C TYR A 110 15.11 16.34 -11.26
N SER A 111 15.58 17.41 -11.91
CA SER A 111 15.53 18.74 -11.33
C SER A 111 14.10 19.21 -11.11
N LEU A 112 13.86 19.85 -9.96
CA LEU A 112 12.59 20.51 -9.67
C LEU A 112 12.53 21.87 -10.34
N THR A 113 11.46 22.11 -11.08
CA THR A 113 11.17 23.42 -11.65
C THR A 113 10.67 24.37 -10.57
N LYS A 114 10.83 25.69 -10.79
CA LYS A 114 10.27 26.72 -9.89
C LYS A 114 8.76 26.60 -9.72
N LYS A 115 8.04 26.15 -10.76
CA LYS A 115 6.58 25.95 -10.71
C LYS A 115 6.21 24.79 -9.78
N GLU A 116 6.95 23.69 -9.81
CA GLU A 116 6.71 22.53 -8.94
C GLU A 116 7.00 22.85 -7.48
N LYS A 117 8.12 23.51 -7.20
CA LYS A 117 8.45 24.00 -5.84
C LYS A 117 7.34 24.90 -5.28
N SER A 118 6.89 25.86 -6.09
CA SER A 118 5.79 26.77 -5.72
C SER A 118 4.48 26.03 -5.48
N ALA A 119 4.15 25.05 -6.33
CA ALA A 119 2.96 24.22 -6.18
C ALA A 119 2.97 23.44 -4.86
N VAL A 120 4.05 22.72 -4.57
CA VAL A 120 4.20 21.94 -3.33
C VAL A 120 4.17 22.84 -2.10
N SER A 121 4.94 23.94 -2.11
CA SER A 121 4.92 24.95 -1.04
C SER A 121 3.52 25.50 -0.79
N ASN A 122 2.75 25.77 -1.84
CA ASN A 122 1.40 26.28 -1.70
C ASN A 122 0.42 25.23 -1.16
N MET A 123 0.52 23.98 -1.61
CA MET A 123 -0.30 22.87 -1.10
C MET A 123 -0.05 22.66 0.41
N ILE A 124 1.21 22.61 0.83
CA ILE A 124 1.59 22.47 2.24
C ILE A 124 1.08 23.67 3.06
N ARG A 125 1.38 24.90 2.62
CA ARG A 125 1.02 26.10 3.38
C ARG A 125 -0.48 26.31 3.56
N THR A 126 -1.27 26.02 2.51
CA THR A 126 -2.68 26.46 2.45
C THR A 126 -3.69 25.35 2.68
N THR A 127 -3.28 24.09 2.48
CA THR A 127 -4.20 22.94 2.54
C THR A 127 -3.79 21.96 3.63
N TYR A 128 -2.48 21.73 3.82
CA TYR A 128 -2.03 20.69 4.73
C TYR A 128 -2.20 21.06 6.20
N ILE A 129 -3.05 20.30 6.91
CA ILE A 129 -3.33 20.55 8.32
C ILE A 129 -2.13 20.29 9.23
N GLY A 130 -1.25 19.34 8.87
CA GLY A 130 -0.02 19.04 9.60
C GLY A 130 1.09 20.09 9.45
N PHE A 131 0.88 21.17 8.68
CA PHE A 131 1.90 22.21 8.48
C PHE A 131 2.33 22.89 9.79
N THR A 132 1.46 23.00 10.79
CA THR A 132 1.85 23.54 12.11
C THR A 132 2.89 22.65 12.79
N GLU A 133 2.66 21.34 12.81
CA GLU A 133 3.59 20.36 13.40
C GLU A 133 4.92 20.30 12.64
N MET A 134 4.90 20.46 11.31
CA MET A 134 6.12 20.62 10.52
C MET A 134 6.94 21.82 11.02
N LYS A 135 6.31 22.98 11.22
CA LYS A 135 6.99 24.19 11.71
C LYS A 135 7.57 24.01 13.10
N GLU A 136 6.88 23.31 14.00
CA GLU A 136 7.36 22.99 15.34
C GLU A 136 8.62 22.12 15.31
N LYS A 137 8.72 21.22 14.33
CA LYS A 137 9.94 20.44 14.04
C LYS A 137 11.04 21.26 13.35
N GLY A 138 10.80 22.54 13.06
CA GLY A 138 11.76 23.46 12.45
C GLY A 138 11.67 23.57 10.92
N PHE A 139 10.62 23.02 10.30
CA PHE A 139 10.40 23.16 8.86
C PHE A 139 10.18 24.62 8.46
N LYS A 140 10.75 25.03 7.33
CA LYS A 140 10.54 26.35 6.72
C LYS A 140 10.25 26.15 5.24
N LEU A 141 9.25 26.84 4.69
CA LEU A 141 8.88 26.71 3.26
C LEU A 141 10.06 26.96 2.31
N LYS A 142 10.98 27.86 2.67
CA LYS A 142 12.21 28.11 1.89
C LYS A 142 13.10 26.87 1.69
N MET A 143 12.98 25.85 2.54
CA MET A 143 13.72 24.58 2.37
C MET A 143 13.29 23.86 1.09
N ILE A 144 12.02 24.03 0.64
CA ILE A 144 11.56 23.50 -0.66
C ILE A 144 12.23 24.25 -1.81
N ASP A 145 12.48 25.56 -1.65
CA ASP A 145 13.17 26.35 -2.68
C ASP A 145 14.62 25.89 -2.88
N GLU A 146 15.25 25.40 -1.81
CA GLU A 146 16.61 24.87 -1.76
C GLU A 146 16.75 23.47 -2.40
N CYS A 147 15.69 22.64 -2.42
CA CYS A 147 15.69 21.33 -3.08
C CYS A 147 16.02 21.45 -4.57
N GLN A 148 17.03 20.75 -5.07
CA GLN A 148 17.39 20.80 -6.50
C GLN A 148 16.65 19.73 -7.29
N THR A 149 16.43 18.58 -6.68
CA THR A 149 15.86 17.38 -7.31
C THR A 149 14.58 16.90 -6.64
N ILE A 150 13.83 16.03 -7.30
CA ILE A 150 12.65 15.37 -6.72
C ILE A 150 13.06 14.57 -5.46
N GLY A 151 14.22 13.90 -5.49
CA GLY A 151 14.78 13.18 -4.36
C GLY A 151 15.05 14.08 -3.16
N ASP A 152 15.60 15.28 -3.36
CA ASP A 152 15.80 16.26 -2.27
C ASP A 152 14.48 16.66 -1.62
N LEU A 153 13.44 16.87 -2.43
CA LEU A 153 12.10 17.19 -1.91
C LEU A 153 11.54 16.01 -1.12
N PHE A 154 11.66 14.78 -1.63
CA PHE A 154 11.12 13.59 -0.98
C PHE A 154 11.84 13.32 0.35
N ALA A 155 13.16 13.46 0.39
CA ALA A 155 13.94 13.39 1.63
C ALA A 155 13.57 14.50 2.63
N LEU A 156 13.25 15.71 2.14
CA LEU A 156 12.73 16.78 2.98
C LEU A 156 11.35 16.40 3.57
N LEU A 157 10.47 15.82 2.77
CA LEU A 157 9.15 15.38 3.23
C LEU A 157 9.27 14.23 4.24
N ASP A 158 10.14 13.24 4.03
CA ASP A 158 10.41 12.14 4.98
C ASP A 158 10.80 12.64 6.38
N LYS A 159 11.51 13.77 6.44
CA LYS A 159 11.97 14.36 7.69
C LYS A 159 10.86 15.10 8.45
N TYR A 160 9.88 15.65 7.76
CA TYR A 160 8.94 16.62 8.36
C TYR A 160 7.48 16.19 8.33
N VAL A 161 7.10 15.28 7.44
CA VAL A 161 5.74 14.77 7.31
C VAL A 161 5.66 13.39 7.97
N TYR A 162 4.76 13.26 8.95
CA TYR A 162 4.50 12.02 9.69
C TYR A 162 3.02 11.68 9.56
N ASP A 163 2.58 11.50 8.32
CA ASP A 163 1.18 11.44 7.92
C ASP A 163 1.05 10.53 6.71
N TYR A 164 0.36 9.41 6.89
CA TYR A 164 0.16 8.41 5.83
C TYR A 164 -0.81 8.81 4.74
N HIS A 165 -1.71 9.74 5.03
CA HIS A 165 -2.65 10.22 4.03
C HIS A 165 -2.05 11.31 3.16
N PHE A 166 -0.97 11.94 3.60
CA PHE A 166 -0.28 12.93 2.78
C PHE A 166 0.49 12.24 1.64
N SER A 167 0.21 12.66 0.41
CA SER A 167 1.03 12.29 -0.74
C SER A 167 1.21 13.43 -1.72
N ILE A 168 2.37 13.44 -2.39
CA ILE A 168 2.71 14.38 -3.46
C ILE A 168 3.17 13.56 -4.67
N THR A 169 2.54 13.80 -5.80
CA THR A 169 2.89 13.21 -7.09
C THR A 169 3.35 14.30 -8.05
N ILE A 170 4.50 14.10 -8.69
CA ILE A 170 5.02 14.93 -9.78
C ILE A 170 4.91 14.09 -11.06
N ASP A 171 3.97 14.46 -11.92
CA ASP A 171 3.72 13.81 -13.21
C ASP A 171 4.59 14.46 -14.29
N ARG A 172 5.32 13.66 -15.07
CA ARG A 172 6.17 14.13 -16.17
C ARG A 172 5.66 13.62 -17.52
N GLY A 173 4.40 13.21 -17.61
CA GLY A 173 3.78 12.69 -18.82
C GLY A 173 4.46 11.40 -19.28
N GLU A 174 4.97 11.39 -20.51
CA GLU A 174 5.67 10.23 -21.09
C GLU A 174 6.92 9.78 -20.30
N LYS A 175 7.47 10.64 -19.45
CA LYS A 175 8.61 10.31 -18.58
C LYS A 175 8.19 9.62 -17.27
N GLY A 176 6.90 9.38 -17.05
CA GLY A 176 6.35 8.76 -15.85
C GLY A 176 6.02 9.76 -14.74
N PHE A 177 5.70 9.25 -13.55
CA PHE A 177 5.37 10.05 -12.38
C PHE A 177 6.20 9.61 -11.17
N ALA A 178 6.59 10.57 -10.33
CA ALA A 178 7.24 10.32 -9.05
C ALA A 178 6.23 10.58 -7.95
N ARG A 179 5.99 9.60 -7.08
CA ARG A 179 5.07 9.75 -5.94
C ARG A 179 5.84 9.61 -4.63
N TRP A 180 5.64 10.59 -3.76
CA TRP A 180 5.98 10.50 -2.35
C TRP A 180 4.74 10.16 -1.54
N GLU A 181 4.89 9.17 -0.69
CA GLU A 181 3.96 8.74 0.35
C GLU A 181 4.80 8.43 1.57
N PHE A 182 4.27 8.65 2.76
CA PHE A 182 4.94 8.24 3.99
C PHE A 182 4.95 6.70 4.09
N LYS A 183 6.12 6.10 4.39
CA LYS A 183 6.35 4.64 4.26
C LYS A 183 6.69 3.90 5.57
N ASN A 184 6.77 4.58 6.71
CA ASN A 184 7.31 3.98 7.94
C ASN A 184 6.30 3.11 8.70
N LEU A 185 5.72 2.10 8.04
CA LEU A 185 4.75 1.23 8.69
C LEU A 185 5.59 0.33 9.58
N VAL A 186 5.29 0.31 10.89
CA VAL A 186 5.94 -0.69 11.76
C VAL A 186 5.47 -2.05 11.29
N THR A 187 6.37 -2.79 10.64
CA THR A 187 6.10 -4.13 10.13
C THR A 187 6.02 -5.10 11.29
N ASP A 188 4.89 -5.81 11.40
CA ASP A 188 4.78 -7.01 12.22
C ASP A 188 4.90 -8.21 11.27
N GLU A 189 6.09 -8.82 11.20
CA GLU A 189 6.39 -9.91 10.26
C GLU A 189 5.49 -11.15 10.43
N LYS A 190 4.88 -11.30 11.62
CA LYS A 190 3.94 -12.39 11.89
C LYS A 190 2.53 -12.06 11.41
N CYS A 191 2.20 -10.78 11.24
CA CYS A 191 0.89 -10.35 10.74
C CYS A 191 0.82 -10.53 9.22
N LYS A 192 0.00 -11.49 8.77
CA LYS A 192 -0.24 -11.75 7.35
C LYS A 192 -1.48 -10.99 6.87
N LYS A 193 -1.38 -10.41 5.67
CA LYS A 193 -2.54 -9.82 5.00
C LYS A 193 -3.50 -10.95 4.62
N SER A 194 -4.80 -10.70 4.82
CA SER A 194 -5.85 -11.60 4.34
C SER A 194 -5.73 -11.84 2.84
N ILE A 195 -5.98 -13.09 2.41
CA ILE A 195 -5.99 -13.51 1.01
C ILE A 195 -7.30 -13.15 0.28
N ASP A 196 -8.25 -12.55 1.00
CA ASP A 196 -9.54 -12.14 0.47
C ASP A 196 -9.38 -11.22 -0.76
N PRO A 197 -10.30 -11.30 -1.74
CA PRO A 197 -10.40 -10.31 -2.81
C PRO A 197 -10.47 -8.88 -2.28
N ILE A 198 -9.96 -7.90 -3.05
CA ILE A 198 -9.86 -6.48 -2.66
C ILE A 198 -11.19 -5.89 -2.13
N VAL A 199 -12.33 -6.45 -2.56
CA VAL A 199 -13.66 -6.13 -2.03
C VAL A 199 -14.38 -7.42 -1.67
N THR A 200 -14.51 -7.65 -0.37
CA THR A 200 -15.21 -8.79 0.24
C THR A 200 -16.27 -8.24 1.19
N TYR A 201 -17.47 -8.80 1.12
CA TYR A 201 -18.54 -8.59 2.07
C TYR A 201 -19.36 -9.86 2.22
N PHE A 202 -19.51 -10.37 3.43
CA PHE A 202 -20.52 -11.38 3.72
C PHE A 202 -20.98 -11.34 5.18
N GLU A 203 -22.19 -11.86 5.39
CA GLU A 203 -22.83 -12.00 6.70
C GLU A 203 -23.08 -13.48 6.95
N LYS A 204 -22.81 -13.96 8.16
CA LYS A 204 -23.11 -15.34 8.54
C LYS A 204 -23.59 -15.42 10.00
N PRO A 205 -24.85 -15.83 10.24
CA PRO A 205 -25.29 -16.15 11.59
C PRO A 205 -24.74 -17.50 12.05
N THR A 206 -24.53 -17.65 13.35
CA THR A 206 -24.24 -18.92 14.03
C THR A 206 -25.30 -19.17 15.10
N SER A 207 -25.08 -20.12 16.02
CA SER A 207 -26.07 -20.38 17.08
C SER A 207 -26.23 -19.20 18.05
N ASN A 208 -25.18 -18.41 18.28
CA ASN A 208 -25.21 -17.29 19.22
C ASN A 208 -24.50 -16.00 18.73
N ALA A 209 -23.91 -16.01 17.54
CA ALA A 209 -23.19 -14.87 16.99
C ALA A 209 -23.68 -14.44 15.61
N TYR A 210 -23.46 -13.17 15.27
CA TYR A 210 -23.62 -12.65 13.93
C TYR A 210 -22.27 -12.14 13.39
N TYR A 211 -21.70 -12.89 12.45
CA TYR A 211 -20.41 -12.59 11.85
C TYR A 211 -20.57 -11.75 10.59
N ILE A 212 -19.81 -10.66 10.48
CA ILE A 212 -19.81 -9.77 9.31
C ILE A 212 -18.37 -9.53 8.87
N ARG A 213 -18.01 -10.03 7.69
CA ARG A 213 -16.70 -9.77 7.04
C ARG A 213 -16.82 -8.61 6.07
N PHE A 214 -15.90 -7.65 6.14
CA PHE A 214 -15.78 -6.59 5.13
C PHE A 214 -14.36 -6.01 5.06
N ASN A 215 -13.69 -6.12 3.91
CA ASN A 215 -12.28 -5.68 3.78
C ASN A 215 -12.07 -4.43 2.92
N SER A 216 -13.14 -3.67 2.63
CA SER A 216 -13.04 -2.38 1.96
C SER A 216 -14.21 -1.47 2.30
N CYS A 217 -13.92 -0.24 2.67
CA CYS A 217 -14.92 0.82 2.82
C CYS A 217 -14.94 1.77 1.60
N ALA A 218 -14.23 1.49 0.51
CA ALA A 218 -14.09 2.42 -0.61
C ALA A 218 -15.43 2.70 -1.33
N GLU A 219 -15.66 3.97 -1.70
CA GLU A 219 -16.87 4.46 -2.42
C GLU A 219 -16.72 4.41 -3.95
N SER A 220 -15.71 3.70 -4.47
CA SER A 220 -15.32 3.71 -5.90
C SER A 220 -16.53 3.65 -6.84
N THR A 221 -16.65 4.65 -7.72
CA THR A 221 -17.72 4.79 -8.72
C THR A 221 -17.69 3.72 -9.81
N LYS A 222 -16.67 2.85 -9.82
CA LYS A 222 -16.64 1.62 -10.62
C LYS A 222 -17.21 0.41 -9.87
N ASP A 223 -17.33 0.50 -8.54
CA ASP A 223 -17.76 -0.55 -7.62
C ASP A 223 -19.03 -0.16 -6.83
N PHE A 224 -20.05 0.39 -7.51
CA PHE A 224 -21.41 0.54 -6.95
C PHE A 224 -22.06 -0.78 -6.48
N ASN A 225 -21.35 -1.90 -6.62
CA ASN A 225 -21.70 -3.22 -6.13
C ASN A 225 -20.96 -3.63 -4.85
N ASN A 226 -20.11 -2.79 -4.23
CA ASN A 226 -19.57 -3.14 -2.91
C ASN A 226 -20.75 -3.26 -1.90
N PRO A 227 -21.09 -4.47 -1.44
CA PRO A 227 -22.28 -4.67 -0.62
C PRO A 227 -22.18 -3.94 0.72
N TYR A 228 -20.97 -3.61 1.19
CA TYR A 228 -20.76 -2.80 2.38
C TYR A 228 -21.62 -1.52 2.41
N TRP A 229 -21.75 -0.80 1.29
CA TRP A 229 -22.49 0.47 1.26
C TRP A 229 -24.00 0.31 1.43
N LYS A 230 -24.55 -0.85 1.07
CA LYS A 230 -26.00 -1.13 1.06
C LYS A 230 -26.42 -2.04 2.22
N GLU A 231 -25.65 -3.08 2.46
CA GLU A 231 -25.98 -4.17 3.36
C GLU A 231 -25.46 -3.94 4.78
N PHE A 232 -24.26 -3.36 4.94
CA PHE A 232 -23.66 -3.19 6.26
C PHE A 232 -24.54 -2.39 7.23
N PRO A 233 -25.10 -1.20 6.87
CA PRO A 233 -25.99 -0.48 7.79
C PRO A 233 -27.25 -1.28 8.18
N ARG A 234 -27.72 -2.16 7.29
CA ARG A 234 -28.93 -2.98 7.50
C ARG A 234 -28.65 -4.21 8.37
N ALA A 235 -27.41 -4.70 8.36
CA ALA A 235 -26.98 -5.86 9.13
C ALA A 235 -27.25 -5.69 10.63
N ALA A 236 -27.22 -4.46 11.17
CA ALA A 236 -27.53 -4.17 12.57
C ALA A 236 -28.92 -4.71 13.01
N SER A 237 -29.92 -4.70 12.12
CA SER A 237 -31.26 -5.23 12.44
C SER A 237 -31.31 -6.75 12.52
N LYS A 238 -30.39 -7.45 11.85
CA LYS A 238 -30.27 -8.91 11.91
C LYS A 238 -29.41 -9.29 13.11
N ALA A 239 -28.27 -8.60 13.25
CA ALA A 239 -27.24 -8.83 14.25
C ALA A 239 -27.72 -8.59 15.69
N CYS A 240 -28.64 -7.64 15.92
CA CYS A 240 -29.12 -7.32 17.27
C CYS A 240 -29.90 -8.43 17.98
N ASN A 241 -30.20 -9.54 17.29
CA ASN A 241 -30.90 -10.70 17.86
C ASN A 241 -29.96 -11.79 18.39
N TYR A 242 -28.65 -11.56 18.34
CA TYR A 242 -27.61 -12.50 18.76
C TYR A 242 -26.92 -11.99 20.03
N ASP A 243 -26.31 -12.89 20.80
CA ASP A 243 -25.56 -12.51 22.01
C ASP A 243 -24.24 -11.82 21.66
N PHE A 244 -23.67 -12.20 20.51
CA PHE A 244 -22.41 -11.70 20.00
C PHE A 244 -22.56 -11.12 18.59
N ILE A 245 -21.87 -10.01 18.33
CA ILE A 245 -21.63 -9.50 16.97
C ILE A 245 -20.11 -9.55 16.75
N VAL A 246 -19.68 -10.15 15.65
CA VAL A 246 -18.27 -10.17 15.25
C VAL A 246 -18.14 -9.38 13.96
N LEU A 247 -17.45 -8.24 14.02
CA LEU A 247 -17.09 -7.42 12.87
C LEU A 247 -15.67 -7.75 12.46
N ASP A 248 -15.46 -8.19 11.22
CA ASP A 248 -14.13 -8.49 10.68
C ASP A 248 -13.71 -7.50 9.58
N PRO A 249 -13.13 -6.33 9.95
CA PRO A 249 -12.46 -5.40 9.04
C PRO A 249 -10.96 -5.67 8.82
N ARG A 250 -10.44 -6.87 9.15
CA ARG A 250 -9.02 -7.19 8.91
C ARG A 250 -8.63 -6.93 7.45
N SER A 251 -7.47 -6.34 7.21
CA SER A 251 -6.98 -5.99 5.88
C SER A 251 -7.82 -4.97 5.11
N ASN A 252 -8.65 -4.20 5.82
CA ASN A 252 -9.42 -3.10 5.25
C ASN A 252 -8.60 -1.80 5.20
N GLN A 253 -8.40 -1.27 4.01
CA GLN A 253 -7.56 -0.09 3.78
C GLN A 253 -8.30 1.25 3.97
N GLY A 254 -9.55 1.19 4.42
CA GLY A 254 -10.40 2.35 4.67
C GLY A 254 -11.30 2.71 3.49
N GLY A 255 -11.67 3.99 3.41
CA GLY A 255 -12.70 4.53 2.52
C GLY A 255 -13.73 5.39 3.24
N GLY A 256 -15.02 5.17 2.99
CA GLY A 256 -16.14 5.89 3.61
C GLY A 256 -16.56 5.31 4.96
N GLN A 257 -16.64 6.18 5.96
CA GLN A 257 -16.99 5.81 7.35
C GLN A 257 -18.50 5.85 7.66
N MET A 258 -19.34 6.38 6.76
CA MET A 258 -20.75 6.66 7.07
C MET A 258 -21.54 5.39 7.45
N GLN A 259 -21.27 4.27 6.78
CA GLN A 259 -21.95 3.00 7.01
C GLN A 259 -21.67 2.45 8.42
N GLN A 260 -20.45 2.69 8.90
CA GLN A 260 -20.00 2.32 10.25
C GLN A 260 -20.82 3.04 11.31
N VAL A 261 -20.95 4.37 11.13
CA VAL A 261 -21.74 5.23 12.01
C VAL A 261 -23.19 4.78 12.05
N GLN A 262 -23.81 4.56 10.87
CA GLN A 262 -25.20 4.10 10.77
C GLN A 262 -25.43 2.74 11.42
N PHE A 263 -24.50 1.81 11.29
CA PHE A 263 -24.58 0.49 11.93
C PHE A 263 -24.63 0.61 13.46
N PHE A 264 -23.70 1.35 14.06
CA PHE A 264 -23.68 1.52 15.52
C PHE A 264 -24.87 2.32 16.06
N GLU A 265 -25.27 3.39 15.37
CA GLU A 265 -26.47 4.15 15.74
C GLU A 265 -27.72 3.27 15.71
N SER A 266 -27.83 2.38 14.72
CA SER A 266 -28.91 1.39 14.64
C SER A 266 -28.89 0.41 15.83
N LEU A 267 -27.73 -0.12 16.22
CA LEU A 267 -27.60 -0.98 17.40
C LEU A 267 -27.99 -0.26 18.70
N ILE A 268 -27.56 0.99 18.87
CA ILE A 268 -27.91 1.82 20.03
C ILE A 268 -29.42 2.07 20.10
N ASN A 269 -30.03 2.46 18.98
CA ASN A 269 -31.47 2.72 18.91
C ASN A 269 -32.30 1.46 19.18
N LYS A 270 -31.73 0.28 18.92
CA LYS A 270 -32.32 -1.03 19.24
C LYS A 270 -32.02 -1.50 20.67
N ASN A 271 -31.32 -0.69 21.47
CA ASN A 271 -30.90 -1.03 22.83
C ASN A 271 -30.13 -2.36 22.92
N TYR A 272 -29.29 -2.66 21.92
CA TYR A 272 -28.48 -3.88 21.93
C TYR A 272 -27.66 -3.99 23.22
N LYS A 273 -27.67 -5.17 23.86
CA LYS A 273 -27.00 -5.46 25.14
C LYS A 273 -25.92 -6.51 25.06
N GLY A 274 -25.81 -7.20 23.93
CA GLY A 274 -24.78 -8.22 23.73
C GLY A 274 -23.40 -7.60 23.54
N LYS A 275 -22.42 -8.46 23.33
CA LYS A 275 -21.01 -8.10 23.14
C LYS A 275 -20.70 -7.90 21.65
N ILE A 276 -19.82 -6.96 21.34
CA ILE A 276 -19.31 -6.73 19.99
C ILE A 276 -17.81 -6.97 19.99
N TYR A 277 -17.35 -7.92 19.18
CA TYR A 277 -15.93 -8.13 18.89
C TYR A 277 -15.59 -7.48 17.54
N ILE A 278 -14.54 -6.68 17.51
CA ILE A 278 -14.05 -6.06 16.27
C ILE A 278 -12.65 -6.61 16.02
N LEU A 279 -12.50 -7.33 14.91
CA LEU A 279 -11.21 -7.89 14.52
C LEU A 279 -10.35 -6.82 13.86
N GLN A 280 -9.05 -6.83 14.12
CA GLN A 280 -8.13 -5.87 13.49
C GLN A 280 -6.78 -6.52 13.18
N ASP A 281 -6.14 -6.03 12.14
CA ASP A 281 -4.78 -6.42 11.77
C ASP A 281 -3.96 -5.21 11.30
N LYS A 282 -2.68 -5.42 11.01
CA LYS A 282 -1.77 -4.34 10.57
C LYS A 282 -2.19 -3.69 9.25
N TYR A 283 -3.01 -4.38 8.47
CA TYR A 283 -3.52 -3.96 7.18
C TYR A 283 -4.89 -3.28 7.28
N SER A 284 -5.46 -3.19 8.48
CA SER A 284 -6.61 -2.33 8.81
C SER A 284 -6.12 -0.90 9.04
N PHE A 285 -6.42 0.04 8.14
CA PHE A 285 -6.02 1.44 8.29
C PHE A 285 -7.04 2.45 7.78
N SER A 286 -6.86 3.72 8.16
CA SER A 286 -7.74 4.84 7.79
C SER A 286 -9.16 4.62 8.29
N ALA A 287 -10.18 4.67 7.44
CA ALA A 287 -11.56 4.49 7.89
C ALA A 287 -11.82 3.11 8.53
N ALA A 288 -10.94 2.12 8.31
CA ALA A 288 -11.00 0.85 9.02
C ALA A 288 -10.51 0.92 10.48
N GLU A 289 -9.90 2.03 10.89
CA GLU A 289 -9.52 2.29 12.29
C GLU A 289 -10.60 3.10 13.02
N MET A 290 -11.59 3.62 12.29
CA MET A 290 -12.64 4.47 12.85
C MET A 290 -13.59 3.78 13.81
N TRP A 291 -13.58 2.45 13.83
CA TRP A 291 -14.22 1.65 14.87
C TRP A 291 -13.68 1.96 16.28
N MET A 292 -12.48 2.55 16.39
CA MET A 292 -11.91 2.99 17.67
C MET A 292 -12.37 4.39 18.08
N ILE A 293 -12.85 5.21 17.13
CA ILE A 293 -13.70 6.39 17.44
C ILE A 293 -15.12 5.96 17.86
N ALA A 294 -15.47 4.67 17.74
CA ALA A 294 -16.54 4.12 18.56
C ALA A 294 -16.28 4.26 20.06
N GLY A 295 -15.13 4.80 20.53
CA GLY A 295 -15.01 5.42 21.85
C GLY A 295 -16.17 6.37 22.23
N LYS A 296 -16.81 7.05 21.26
CA LYS A 296 -18.07 7.80 21.49
C LYS A 296 -19.27 6.92 21.84
N TYR A 297 -19.22 5.65 21.44
CA TYR A 297 -20.24 4.63 21.62
C TYR A 297 -19.86 3.54 22.64
N ILE A 298 -18.60 3.43 23.09
CA ILE A 298 -18.16 2.46 24.12
C ILE A 298 -18.96 2.62 25.41
N ASN A 299 -19.34 3.86 25.76
CA ASN A 299 -20.22 4.10 26.91
C ASN A 299 -21.68 3.63 26.69
N LYS A 300 -22.03 3.16 25.49
CA LYS A 300 -23.37 2.73 25.09
C LYS A 300 -23.43 1.28 24.59
N LEU A 301 -22.31 0.73 24.11
CA LEU A 301 -22.18 -0.60 23.54
C LEU A 301 -20.94 -1.28 24.13
N ASP A 302 -21.04 -2.57 24.42
CA ASP A 302 -19.92 -3.35 24.94
C ASP A 302 -19.03 -3.85 23.78
N ILE A 303 -17.94 -3.14 23.51
CA ILE A 303 -17.02 -3.37 22.38
C ILE A 303 -15.67 -3.87 22.89
N THR A 304 -15.09 -4.87 22.23
CA THR A 304 -13.73 -5.36 22.47
C THR A 304 -13.02 -5.60 21.15
N THR A 305 -11.82 -5.03 20.99
CA THR A 305 -11.00 -5.27 19.80
C THR A 305 -10.09 -6.49 19.98
N VAL A 306 -9.95 -7.29 18.93
CA VAL A 306 -9.20 -8.56 18.95
C VAL A 306 -8.30 -8.65 17.72
N GLY A 307 -7.04 -9.04 17.89
CA GLY A 307 -6.11 -9.22 16.78
C GLY A 307 -4.76 -8.58 17.05
N THR A 308 -4.18 -7.91 16.05
CA THR A 308 -2.89 -7.21 16.18
C THR A 308 -3.06 -5.69 16.17
N PHE A 309 -1.96 -4.94 16.20
CA PHE A 309 -2.00 -3.49 15.94
C PHE A 309 -2.61 -3.18 14.56
N THR A 310 -3.29 -2.04 14.45
CA THR A 310 -3.74 -1.49 13.16
C THR A 310 -2.59 -0.84 12.36
N GLY A 311 -2.88 -0.31 11.17
CA GLY A 311 -1.86 0.33 10.33
C GLY A 311 -1.40 1.71 10.82
N GLY A 312 -2.27 2.45 11.51
CA GLY A 312 -1.95 3.77 12.06
C GLY A 312 -2.04 4.90 11.06
N MET A 313 -3.23 5.10 10.48
CA MET A 313 -3.54 6.20 9.56
C MET A 313 -4.79 6.92 10.03
N GLN A 314 -4.88 7.30 11.30
CA GLN A 314 -6.13 7.80 11.89
C GLN A 314 -6.09 9.28 12.24
N ARG A 315 -4.91 9.83 12.54
CA ARG A 315 -4.78 11.20 13.03
C ARG A 315 -5.19 12.22 11.99
N TYR A 316 -4.92 11.95 10.72
CA TYR A 316 -5.22 12.86 9.64
C TYR A 316 -6.44 12.37 8.86
N GLY A 317 -7.32 13.30 8.48
CA GLY A 317 -8.59 12.98 7.83
C GLY A 317 -8.95 14.00 6.77
N GLU A 318 -10.08 13.74 6.10
CA GLU A 318 -10.62 14.56 5.00
C GLU A 318 -9.53 15.03 4.02
N CYS A 319 -9.14 14.12 3.14
CA CYS A 319 -8.13 14.41 2.14
C CYS A 319 -8.74 15.17 0.96
N LYS A 320 -8.04 16.22 0.51
CA LYS A 320 -8.40 16.94 -0.71
C LYS A 320 -7.37 16.67 -1.79
N ALA A 321 -7.85 16.21 -2.95
CA ALA A 321 -7.06 16.23 -4.16
C ALA A 321 -6.79 17.69 -4.56
N LYS A 322 -5.51 18.06 -4.65
CA LYS A 322 -5.05 19.35 -5.16
C LYS A 322 -4.21 19.11 -6.39
N LYS A 323 -4.46 19.86 -7.47
CA LYS A 323 -3.63 19.85 -8.67
C LYS A 323 -3.14 21.26 -8.96
N SER A 324 -1.86 21.38 -9.28
CA SER A 324 -1.27 22.62 -9.77
C SER A 324 -0.22 22.29 -10.83
N GLY A 325 -0.57 22.53 -12.09
CA GLY A 325 0.23 22.07 -13.23
C GLY A 325 0.35 20.55 -13.22
N ASN A 326 1.59 20.08 -13.15
CA ASN A 326 1.94 18.66 -13.14
C ASN A 326 2.18 18.09 -11.73
N VAL A 327 1.92 18.88 -10.68
CA VAL A 327 1.95 18.42 -9.30
C VAL A 327 0.53 18.09 -8.85
N TYR A 328 0.36 16.91 -8.28
CA TYR A 328 -0.85 16.44 -7.64
C TYR A 328 -0.55 16.18 -6.16
N GLY A 329 -1.48 16.51 -5.29
CA GLY A 329 -1.38 16.22 -3.87
C GLY A 329 -2.67 15.58 -3.37
N TRP A 330 -2.54 14.53 -2.58
CA TRP A 330 -3.61 14.04 -1.71
C TRP A 330 -3.29 14.57 -0.32
N ILE A 331 -3.98 15.64 0.08
CA ILE A 331 -3.56 16.47 1.20
C ILE A 331 -4.63 16.43 2.30
N PRO A 332 -4.30 15.92 3.50
CA PRO A 332 -5.23 15.93 4.63
C PRO A 332 -5.53 17.33 5.12
N THR A 333 -6.79 17.57 5.45
CA THR A 333 -7.29 18.90 5.81
C THR A 333 -7.85 19.01 7.22
N ILE A 334 -8.00 17.89 7.93
CA ILE A 334 -8.40 17.87 9.34
C ILE A 334 -7.48 16.96 10.17
N ILE A 335 -7.35 17.29 11.45
CA ILE A 335 -6.83 16.38 12.47
C ILE A 335 -8.05 15.74 13.14
N CYS A 336 -8.16 14.42 13.06
CA CYS A 336 -9.18 13.65 13.72
C CYS A 336 -8.90 13.60 15.24
N GLY A 337 -9.96 13.66 16.04
CA GLY A 337 -9.83 13.46 17.48
C GLY A 337 -9.50 12.00 17.80
N ILE A 338 -8.34 11.77 18.43
CA ILE A 338 -7.96 10.45 18.94
C ILE A 338 -8.41 10.35 20.40
N PRO A 339 -9.10 9.26 20.82
CA PRO A 339 -9.42 9.04 22.22
C PRO A 339 -8.17 8.99 23.10
N ASP A 340 -8.23 9.59 24.28
CA ASP A 340 -7.15 9.53 25.27
C ASP A 340 -7.30 8.30 26.17
N ASP A 341 -7.22 7.11 25.56
CA ASP A 341 -7.33 5.81 26.23
C ASP A 341 -6.00 5.03 26.28
N GLY A 342 -4.92 5.64 25.77
CA GLY A 342 -3.58 5.05 25.70
C GLY A 342 -3.41 3.94 24.66
N LYS A 343 -4.45 3.58 23.89
CA LYS A 343 -4.38 2.52 22.88
C LYS A 343 -3.74 2.99 21.58
N TRP A 344 -3.95 4.24 21.18
CA TRP A 344 -3.30 4.82 20.01
C TRP A 344 -1.79 5.00 20.24
N LYS A 345 -0.97 4.30 19.47
CA LYS A 345 0.50 4.36 19.58
C LYS A 345 1.16 5.29 18.55
N GLY A 346 0.36 5.92 17.68
CA GLY A 346 0.84 6.89 16.70
C GLY A 346 0.66 6.44 15.25
N GLU A 347 0.89 7.38 14.35
CA GLU A 347 0.90 7.15 12.90
C GLU A 347 1.94 6.09 12.53
N GLY A 348 1.54 5.10 11.73
CA GLY A 348 2.37 3.97 11.32
C GLY A 348 2.44 2.82 12.31
N VAL A 349 1.95 3.02 13.53
CA VAL A 349 1.84 1.97 14.56
C VAL A 349 0.39 1.55 14.75
N GLY A 350 -0.53 2.52 14.83
CA GLY A 350 -1.95 2.24 14.97
C GLY A 350 -2.41 2.08 16.42
N TYR A 351 -3.53 1.40 16.58
CA TYR A 351 -4.12 1.11 17.86
C TYR A 351 -3.75 -0.29 18.35
N GLU A 352 -3.45 -0.38 19.64
CA GLU A 352 -3.36 -1.63 20.36
C GLU A 352 -4.76 -2.25 20.56
N PRO A 353 -4.94 -3.56 20.31
CA PRO A 353 -6.19 -4.25 20.58
C PRO A 353 -6.40 -4.49 22.09
N ASP A 354 -7.66 -4.67 22.50
CA ASP A 354 -7.98 -5.12 23.88
C ASP A 354 -7.44 -6.52 24.16
N ILE A 355 -7.49 -7.40 23.15
CA ILE A 355 -6.98 -8.77 23.19
C ILE A 355 -5.99 -8.94 22.04
N PHE A 356 -4.70 -9.00 22.37
CA PHE A 356 -3.64 -9.19 21.40
C PHE A 356 -3.50 -10.68 21.04
N VAL A 357 -3.74 -11.03 19.78
CA VAL A 357 -3.59 -12.38 19.21
C VAL A 357 -3.29 -12.30 17.72
N TYR A 358 -2.58 -13.30 17.17
CA TYR A 358 -2.34 -13.34 15.73
C TYR A 358 -3.58 -13.83 14.96
N PRO A 359 -3.71 -13.52 13.66
CA PRO A 359 -4.88 -13.91 12.85
C PRO A 359 -5.28 -15.39 12.97
N GLU A 360 -4.31 -16.29 13.04
CA GLU A 360 -4.50 -17.74 13.18
C GLU A 360 -5.10 -18.15 14.54
N GLU A 361 -4.93 -17.35 15.58
CA GLU A 361 -5.40 -17.61 16.95
C GLU A 361 -6.77 -16.98 17.25
N ILE A 362 -7.27 -16.11 16.37
CA ILE A 362 -8.52 -15.35 16.60
C ILE A 362 -9.70 -16.30 16.83
N LYS A 363 -9.84 -17.35 15.99
CA LYS A 363 -10.97 -18.27 16.09
C LYS A 363 -11.00 -18.99 17.43
N GLU A 364 -9.87 -19.56 17.83
CA GLU A 364 -9.72 -20.24 19.13
C GLU A 364 -10.01 -19.28 20.28
N THR A 365 -9.46 -18.07 20.21
CA THR A 365 -9.64 -17.02 21.23
C THR A 365 -11.11 -16.66 21.40
N LEU A 366 -11.81 -16.37 20.31
CA LEU A 366 -13.24 -16.00 20.37
C LEU A 366 -14.12 -17.18 20.82
N THR A 367 -13.83 -18.41 20.40
CA THR A 367 -14.53 -19.59 20.90
C THR A 367 -14.28 -19.82 22.39
N GLY A 368 -13.07 -19.56 22.89
CA GLY A 368 -12.76 -19.55 24.33
C GLY A 368 -13.54 -18.49 25.12
N LEU A 369 -14.00 -17.43 24.46
CA LEU A 369 -14.87 -16.39 25.02
C LEU A 369 -16.38 -16.68 24.85
N GLY A 370 -16.74 -17.87 24.35
CA GLY A 370 -18.12 -18.32 24.18
C GLY A 370 -18.77 -17.95 22.85
N VAL A 371 -18.01 -17.41 21.88
CA VAL A 371 -18.53 -17.09 20.55
C VAL A 371 -18.57 -18.35 19.68
N ASP A 372 -19.75 -18.72 19.20
CA ASP A 372 -19.89 -19.77 18.20
C ASP A 372 -19.42 -19.26 16.84
N LEU A 373 -18.32 -19.83 16.36
CA LEU A 373 -17.74 -19.62 15.04
C LEU A 373 -17.75 -20.90 14.20
N THR A 374 -18.68 -21.81 14.49
CA THR A 374 -18.92 -23.01 13.67
C THR A 374 -19.21 -22.56 12.24
N ASP A 375 -18.55 -23.23 11.29
CA ASP A 375 -18.60 -22.91 9.85
C ASP A 375 -18.09 -21.51 9.44
N ILE A 376 -17.48 -20.73 10.34
CA ILE A 376 -16.75 -19.52 9.97
C ILE A 376 -15.30 -19.88 9.69
N GLU A 377 -14.83 -19.55 8.48
CA GLU A 377 -13.41 -19.55 8.14
C GLU A 377 -12.84 -18.15 8.38
N ILE A 378 -11.87 -18.05 9.27
CA ILE A 378 -11.10 -16.84 9.51
C ILE A 378 -9.77 -17.06 8.77
N GLN A 379 -9.67 -16.45 7.60
CA GLN A 379 -8.48 -16.49 6.75
C GLN A 379 -7.55 -15.29 7.04
#